data_AF-A0A131XJR9-F1
#
_entry.id   AF-A0A131XJR9-F1
#
_cell.length_a   1.000
_cell.length_b   1.000
_cell.length_c   1.000
_cell.angle_alpha   90.00
_cell.angle_beta   90.00
_cell.angle_gamma   90.00
#
_symmetry.space_group_name_H-M   'P 1'
#
loop_
_entity.id
_entity.type
_entity.pdbx_description
1 polymer ?
#
loop_
_entity_poly.entity_id
_entity_poly.type
_entity_poly.pdbx_seq_one_letter_code
_entity_poly.pdbx_strand_id
1 'polypeptide(L)'
;MAAPKADISESSSGNNGAVAMDLAPSESETLEGRAAAIQEKLDNTYRQIVFLDQQIRDLKRLYKRAEKNNKYAFRYNIRMKMSIASGIKMMYYHYANTKVAELERITTQMEEARSTASDTSDGDRV
;
A
#
# COMPACT_ATOMS: atom_id res chain seq x y z
N MET A 1 -1.66 -9.85 -58.03
CA MET A 1 -0.82 -11.03 -57.76
C MET A 1 -1.00 -11.33 -56.27
N ALA A 2 -1.95 -12.17 -55.86
CA ALA A 2 -1.94 -13.65 -55.89
C ALA A 2 -0.77 -14.24 -55.07
N ALA A 3 -1.14 -15.02 -54.04
CA ALA A 3 -0.36 -15.52 -52.89
C ALA A 3 0.74 -16.55 -53.24
N PRO A 4 1.47 -17.15 -52.26
CA PRO A 4 0.90 -18.29 -51.51
C PRO A 4 1.28 -18.41 -50.02
N LYS A 5 0.49 -19.25 -49.34
CA LYS A 5 0.59 -19.75 -47.96
C LYS A 5 1.74 -20.76 -47.80
N ALA A 6 2.21 -20.95 -46.56
CA ALA A 6 2.78 -22.21 -46.10
C ALA A 6 2.35 -22.48 -44.65
N ASP A 7 1.53 -23.52 -44.47
CA ASP A 7 1.23 -24.19 -43.20
C ASP A 7 2.39 -25.13 -42.85
N ILE A 8 2.81 -25.20 -41.58
CA ILE A 8 3.44 -26.40 -41.00
C ILE A 8 2.92 -26.58 -39.56
N SER A 9 2.12 -27.63 -39.39
CA SER A 9 1.76 -28.27 -38.13
C SER A 9 2.86 -29.22 -37.68
N GLU A 10 3.16 -29.27 -36.38
CA GLU A 10 3.65 -30.51 -35.76
C GLU A 10 3.35 -30.54 -34.25
N SER A 11 2.73 -31.63 -33.85
CA SER A 11 2.31 -32.02 -32.51
C SER A 11 3.36 -32.90 -31.82
N SER A 12 3.56 -32.76 -30.51
CA SER A 12 4.12 -33.78 -29.61
C SER A 12 3.83 -33.35 -28.17
N SER A 13 2.94 -33.95 -27.37
CA SER A 13 2.81 -35.33 -26.85
C SER A 13 3.82 -35.70 -25.75
N GLY A 14 3.28 -35.93 -24.54
CA GLY A 14 3.93 -36.55 -23.36
C GLY A 14 4.58 -35.53 -22.40
N ASN A 15 4.54 -35.66 -21.08
CA ASN A 15 4.12 -36.75 -20.22
C ASN A 15 4.08 -36.25 -18.74
N ASN A 16 3.08 -36.71 -18.00
CA ASN A 16 2.97 -36.97 -16.56
C ASN A 16 3.87 -36.25 -15.53
N GLY A 17 3.19 -35.72 -14.51
CA GLY A 17 3.53 -36.05 -13.12
C GLY A 17 4.17 -34.95 -12.28
N ALA A 18 3.35 -34.13 -11.62
CA ALA A 18 3.61 -33.70 -10.26
C ALA A 18 2.29 -33.25 -9.63
N VAL A 19 1.87 -33.99 -8.63
CA VAL A 19 0.76 -33.65 -7.75
C VAL A 19 1.17 -32.39 -7.00
N ALA A 20 0.75 -31.22 -7.48
CA ALA A 20 0.80 -29.99 -6.69
C ALA A 20 -0.32 -30.11 -5.65
N MET A 21 0.01 -30.75 -4.54
CA MET A 21 -0.77 -30.64 -3.31
C MET A 21 -0.63 -29.17 -2.90
N ASP A 22 -1.57 -28.37 -3.36
CA ASP A 22 -1.71 -26.95 -3.06
C ASP A 22 -1.93 -26.87 -1.56
N LEU A 23 -0.83 -26.69 -0.81
CA LEU A 23 -0.85 -26.33 0.59
C LEU A 23 -1.54 -24.97 0.62
N ALA A 24 -2.83 -24.96 0.94
CA ALA A 24 -3.51 -23.71 1.26
C ALA A 24 -2.62 -22.99 2.30
N PRO A 25 -2.13 -21.78 2.00
CA PRO A 25 -1.27 -21.06 2.91
C PRO A 25 -1.98 -20.99 4.26
N SER A 26 -1.25 -21.33 5.32
CA SER A 26 -1.81 -21.27 6.67
C SER A 26 -2.46 -19.90 6.87
N GLU A 27 -3.63 -19.86 7.50
CA GLU A 27 -4.38 -18.60 7.66
C GLU A 27 -3.50 -17.50 8.28
N SER A 28 -2.60 -17.87 9.19
CA SER A 28 -1.54 -17.02 9.74
C SER A 28 -0.60 -16.41 8.69
N GLU A 29 -0.12 -17.19 7.72
CA GLU A 29 0.77 -16.73 6.66
C GLU A 29 0.07 -15.73 5.73
N THR A 30 -1.24 -15.89 5.53
CA THR A 30 -2.05 -14.93 4.76
C THR A 30 -2.27 -13.61 5.53
N LEU A 31 -2.44 -13.68 6.85
CA LEU A 31 -2.59 -12.50 7.71
C LEU A 31 -1.28 -11.71 7.83
N GLU A 32 -0.15 -12.39 7.96
CA GLU A 32 1.18 -11.77 7.96
C GLU A 32 1.46 -11.04 6.64
N GLY A 33 1.16 -11.69 5.50
CA GLY A 33 1.29 -11.06 4.18
C GLY A 33 0.41 -9.80 4.04
N ARG A 34 -0.81 -9.84 4.59
CA ARG A 34 -1.70 -8.67 4.59
C ARG A 34 -1.20 -7.55 5.50
N ALA A 35 -0.69 -7.88 6.68
CA ALA A 35 -0.11 -6.90 7.61
C ALA A 35 1.10 -6.20 6.97
N ALA A 36 2.00 -6.96 6.33
CA ALA A 36 3.15 -6.42 5.61
C ALA A 36 2.74 -5.46 4.49
N ALA A 37 1.72 -5.84 3.68
CA ALA A 37 1.21 -4.97 2.62
C ALA A 37 0.56 -3.69 3.14
N ILE A 38 -0.07 -3.72 4.32
CA ILE A 38 -0.62 -2.51 4.97
C ILE A 38 0.51 -1.64 5.48
N GLN A 39 1.54 -2.22 6.10
CA GLN A 39 2.71 -1.49 6.57
C GLN A 39 3.42 -0.76 5.42
N GLU A 40 3.61 -1.41 4.27
CA GLU A 40 4.19 -0.76 3.09
C GLU A 40 3.35 0.45 2.63
N LYS A 41 2.02 0.32 2.63
CA LYS A 41 1.10 1.42 2.29
C LYS A 41 1.18 2.57 3.30
N LEU A 42 1.37 2.26 4.59
CA LEU A 42 1.57 3.26 5.64
C LEU A 42 2.89 4.02 5.44
N ASP A 43 3.98 3.31 5.20
CA ASP A 43 5.29 3.91 4.97
C ASP A 43 5.25 4.87 3.77
N ASN A 44 4.61 4.44 2.68
CA ASN A 44 4.39 5.29 1.51
C ASN A 44 3.52 6.51 1.83
N THR A 45 2.49 6.34 2.65
CA THR A 45 1.64 7.44 3.10
C THR A 45 2.42 8.47 3.93
N TYR A 46 3.24 8.03 4.88
CA TYR A 46 4.08 8.92 5.67
C TYR A 46 5.10 9.68 4.83
N ARG A 47 5.69 9.04 3.81
CA ARG A 47 6.55 9.73 2.83
C ARG A 47 5.79 10.86 2.11
N GLN A 48 4.54 10.62 1.70
CA GLN A 48 3.72 11.66 1.07
C GLN A 48 3.41 12.82 2.02
N ILE A 49 3.12 12.53 3.29
CA ILE A 49 2.89 13.56 4.32
C ILE A 49 4.13 14.45 4.47
N VAL A 50 5.32 13.85 4.60
CA VAL A 50 6.59 14.58 4.73
C VAL A 50 6.86 15.43 3.49
N PHE A 51 6.60 14.89 2.30
CA PHE A 51 6.74 15.60 1.03
C PHE A 51 5.81 16.83 0.97
N LEU A 52 4.52 16.66 1.29
CA LEU A 52 3.55 17.76 1.33
C LEU A 52 3.93 18.83 2.35
N ASP A 53 4.47 18.44 3.49
CA ASP A 53 4.99 19.38 4.49
C ASP A 53 6.12 20.23 3.95
N GLN A 54 7.03 19.63 3.19
CA GLN A 54 8.11 20.35 2.52
C GLN A 54 7.54 21.34 1.49
N GLN A 55 6.59 20.91 0.67
CA GLN A 55 5.93 21.79 -0.30
C GLN A 55 5.22 22.97 0.37
N ILE A 56 4.50 22.74 1.48
CA ILE A 56 3.85 23.81 2.25
C ILE A 56 4.90 24.80 2.79
N ARG A 57 6.04 24.32 3.29
CA ARG A 57 7.14 25.20 3.74
C ARG A 57 7.71 26.05 2.59
N ASP A 58 7.88 25.47 1.41
CA ASP A 58 8.37 26.18 0.22
C ASP A 58 7.36 27.24 -0.24
N LEU A 59 6.08 26.90 -0.30
CA LEU A 59 4.99 27.83 -0.63
C LEU A 59 4.92 28.99 0.37
N LYS A 60 5.07 28.72 1.68
CA LYS A 60 5.15 29.78 2.71
C LYS A 60 6.33 30.72 2.48
N ARG A 61 7.50 30.20 2.09
CA ARG A 61 8.68 31.04 1.76
C ARG A 61 8.42 31.90 0.52
N LEU A 62 7.84 31.32 -0.54
CA LEU A 62 7.45 32.06 -1.74
C LEU A 62 6.40 33.12 -1.45
N TYR A 63 5.43 32.84 -0.59
CA TYR A 63 4.41 33.78 -0.17
C TYR A 63 5.04 35.02 0.49
N LYS A 64 5.92 34.81 1.48
CA LYS A 64 6.65 35.90 2.16
C LYS A 64 7.45 36.76 1.17
N ARG A 65 8.04 36.15 0.13
CA ARG A 65 8.76 36.88 -0.93
C ARG A 65 7.79 37.67 -1.82
N ALA A 66 6.64 37.09 -2.18
CA ALA A 66 5.58 37.77 -2.92
C ALA A 66 4.99 38.95 -2.13
N GLU A 67 4.97 38.83 -0.80
CA GLU A 67 4.59 39.88 0.13
C GLU A 67 5.50 41.09 0.01
N LYS A 68 6.81 40.87 0.19
CA LYS A 68 7.81 41.93 0.07
C LYS A 68 7.77 42.66 -1.28
N ASN A 69 7.41 41.97 -2.35
CA ASN A 69 7.37 42.51 -3.71
C ASN A 69 5.98 43.04 -4.15
N ASN A 70 4.99 43.11 -3.25
CA ASN A 70 3.62 43.58 -3.55
C ASN A 70 2.92 42.90 -4.75
N LYS A 71 3.20 41.61 -4.99
CA LYS A 71 2.63 40.85 -6.11
C LYS A 71 1.29 40.19 -5.73
N TYR A 72 0.19 40.95 -5.71
CA TYR A 72 -1.12 40.49 -5.22
C TYR A 72 -1.67 39.22 -5.88
N ALA A 73 -1.69 39.15 -7.21
CA ALA A 73 -2.18 37.97 -7.94
C ALA A 73 -1.34 36.71 -7.60
N PHE A 74 -0.03 36.89 -7.45
CA PHE A 74 0.88 35.81 -7.09
C PHE A 74 0.65 35.33 -5.65
N ARG A 75 0.36 36.24 -4.71
CA ARG A 75 -0.03 35.87 -3.33
C ARG A 75 -1.29 35.02 -3.32
N TYR A 76 -2.31 35.39 -4.09
CA TYR A 76 -3.55 34.62 -4.18
C TYR A 76 -3.30 33.22 -4.74
N ASN A 77 -2.53 33.09 -5.82
CA ASN A 77 -2.18 31.79 -6.39
C ASN A 77 -1.44 30.89 -5.39
N ILE A 78 -0.46 31.45 -4.67
CA ILE A 78 0.27 30.70 -3.64
C ILE A 78 -0.66 30.28 -2.50
N ARG A 79 -1.56 31.17 -2.04
CA ARG A 79 -2.54 30.85 -1.01
C ARG A 79 -3.42 29.68 -1.43
N MET A 80 -3.93 29.68 -2.67
CA MET A 80 -4.72 28.57 -3.21
C MET A 80 -3.94 27.26 -3.22
N LYS A 81 -2.69 27.27 -3.71
CA LYS A 81 -1.83 26.08 -3.72
C LYS A 81 -1.56 25.54 -2.31
N MET A 82 -1.35 26.44 -1.35
CA MET A 82 -1.12 26.07 0.05
C MET A 82 -2.37 25.45 0.69
N SER A 83 -3.57 25.96 0.38
CA SER A 83 -4.83 25.35 0.82
C SER A 83 -5.03 23.95 0.25
N ILE A 84 -4.77 23.77 -1.06
CA ILE A 84 -4.88 22.46 -1.73
C ILE A 84 -3.91 21.46 -1.10
N ALA A 85 -2.62 21.81 -0.97
CA ALA A 85 -1.61 20.93 -0.37
C ALA A 85 -1.95 20.55 1.09
N SER A 86 -2.49 21.51 1.86
CA SER A 86 -2.92 21.25 3.24
C SER A 86 -4.13 20.31 3.30
N GLY A 87 -5.10 20.47 2.40
CA GLY A 87 -6.24 19.56 2.28
C GLY A 87 -5.82 18.13 1.95
N ILE A 88 -4.94 17.97 0.96
CA ILE A 88 -4.40 16.66 0.58
C ILE A 88 -3.60 16.04 1.73
N LYS A 89 -2.81 16.84 2.47
CA LYS A 89 -2.08 16.37 3.65
C LYS A 89 -3.03 15.79 4.71
N MET A 90 -4.14 16.48 4.98
CA MET A 90 -5.17 15.98 5.90
C MET A 90 -5.80 14.68 5.41
N MET A 91 -6.05 14.54 4.10
CA MET A 91 -6.55 13.28 3.55
C MET A 91 -5.58 12.13 3.78
N TYR A 92 -4.27 12.34 3.63
CA TYR A 92 -3.27 11.31 3.94
C TYR A 92 -3.22 10.96 5.43
N TYR A 93 -3.39 11.92 6.35
CA TYR A 93 -3.53 11.60 7.77
C TYR A 93 -4.76 10.73 8.05
N HIS A 94 -5.91 11.05 7.46
CA HIS A 94 -7.11 10.23 7.61
C HIS A 94 -6.92 8.81 7.05
N TYR A 95 -6.27 8.70 5.89
CA TYR A 95 -5.95 7.42 5.28
C TYR A 95 -4.98 6.61 6.16
N ALA A 96 -3.91 7.23 6.67
CA ALA A 96 -2.97 6.59 7.59
C ALA A 96 -3.69 6.06 8.83
N ASN A 97 -4.54 6.86 9.48
CA ASN A 97 -5.29 6.43 10.66
C ASN A 97 -6.19 5.23 10.36
N THR A 98 -6.85 5.23 9.19
CA THR A 98 -7.69 4.10 8.75
C THR A 98 -6.86 2.83 8.58
N LYS A 99 -5.65 2.95 8.04
CA LYS A 99 -4.75 1.81 7.80
C LYS A 99 -4.07 1.31 9.07
N VAL A 100 -3.73 2.19 10.01
CA VAL A 100 -3.25 1.79 11.34
C VAL A 100 -4.33 0.99 12.06
N ALA A 101 -5.58 1.46 12.07
CA ALA A 101 -6.69 0.72 12.68
C ALA A 101 -6.95 -0.63 12.00
N GLU A 102 -6.72 -0.75 10.68
CA GLU A 102 -6.79 -2.02 9.97
C GLU A 102 -5.65 -2.96 10.37
N LEU A 103 -4.43 -2.43 10.51
CA LEU A 103 -3.24 -3.19 10.92
C LEU A 103 -3.40 -3.72 12.34
N GLU A 104 -3.84 -2.88 13.28
CA GLU A 104 -4.12 -3.27 14.67
C GLU A 104 -5.08 -4.46 14.74
N ARG A 105 -6.18 -4.43 13.96
CA ARG A 105 -7.14 -5.55 13.90
C ARG A 105 -6.50 -6.85 13.43
N ILE A 106 -5.66 -6.79 12.41
CA ILE A 106 -4.97 -7.98 11.88
C ILE A 106 -3.96 -8.50 12.89
N THR A 107 -3.22 -7.60 13.55
CA THR A 107 -2.28 -7.98 14.62
C THR A 107 -2.98 -8.70 15.77
N THR A 108 -4.12 -8.19 16.23
CA THR A 108 -4.93 -8.88 17.25
C THR A 108 -5.41 -10.25 16.78
N GLN A 109 -5.89 -10.38 15.53
CA GLN A 109 -6.29 -11.67 14.96
C GLN A 109 -5.14 -12.69 14.92
N MET A 110 -3.93 -12.24 14.58
CA MET A 110 -2.74 -13.11 14.59
C MET A 110 -2.38 -13.58 16.00
N GLU A 111 -2.49 -12.70 17.01
CA GLU A 111 -2.24 -13.04 18.41
C GLU A 111 -3.27 -14.05 18.95
N GLU A 112 -4.55 -13.88 18.62
CA GLU A 112 -5.63 -14.80 18.96
C GLU A 112 -5.40 -16.18 18.31
N ALA A 113 -5.10 -16.23 17.01
CA ALA A 113 -4.82 -17.47 16.29
C ALA A 113 -3.59 -18.21 16.84
N ARG A 114 -2.56 -17.48 17.27
CA ARG A 114 -1.38 -18.06 17.91
C ARG A 114 -1.70 -18.66 19.29
N SER A 115 -2.60 -18.03 20.03
CA SER A 115 -2.99 -18.48 21.37
C SER A 115 -3.80 -19.78 21.31
N THR A 116 -4.74 -19.91 20.37
CA THR A 116 -5.56 -21.12 20.20
C THR A 116 -4.76 -22.34 19.72
N ALA A 117 -3.70 -22.13 18.94
CA ALA A 117 -2.79 -23.20 18.51
C ALA A 117 -1.95 -23.78 19.69
N SER A 118 -1.72 -23.01 20.76
CA SER A 118 -0.96 -23.48 21.93
C SER A 118 -1.77 -24.40 22.84
N ASP A 119 -3.07 -24.17 22.97
CA ASP A 119 -3.94 -24.90 23.92
C ASP A 119 -4.34 -26.30 23.44
N THR A 120 -4.13 -26.62 22.15
CA THR A 120 -4.50 -27.92 21.56
C THR A 120 -3.39 -28.98 21.63
N SER A 121 -2.17 -28.62 22.07
CA SER A 121 -1.00 -29.50 22.00
C SER A 121 -0.71 -30.33 23.28
N ASP A 122 -1.41 -30.10 24.39
CA ASP A 122 -1.05 -30.69 25.70
C ASP A 122 -1.96 -31.87 26.13
N GLY A 123 -2.70 -32.47 25.19
CA GLY A 123 -3.82 -33.38 25.48
C GLY A 123 -3.70 -34.85 25.07
N ASP A 124 -2.53 -35.37 24.67
CA ASP A 124 -2.41 -36.78 24.24
C ASP A 124 -1.20 -37.49 24.86
N ARG A 125 -1.36 -37.90 26.13
CA ARG A 125 -0.57 -38.97 26.78
C ARG A 125 -1.47 -39.73 27.75
N VAL A 126 -2.00 -40.86 27.31
CA VAL A 126 -2.53 -41.93 28.18
C VAL A 126 -1.72 -43.19 27.92
#